data_AF-A0A1B6MP63-F1
#
_entry.id   AF-A0A1B6MP63-F1
#
_cell.length_a   1.000
_cell.length_b   1.000
_cell.length_c   1.000
_cell.angle_alpha   90.00
_cell.angle_beta   90.00
_cell.angle_gamma   90.00
#
_symmetry.space_group_name_H-M   'P 1'
#
loop_
_entity.id
_entity.type
_entity.pdbx_description
1 polymer ?
#
loop_
_entity_poly.entity_id
_entity_poly.type
_entity_poly.pdbx_seq_one_letter_code
_entity_poly.pdbx_strand_id
1 'polypeptide(L)'
;MNHQREVKHYPALNLYKIKKVLEHESLVRNLAKQVRTLTFDPVENDLHCFNLTGDLTGIEDLPSVVEDFVKLMNTGMRKTIEDLYRIQTLPKISMTASAYVKGDFLLCHDDLCSDRHIAFVYYLSEDWNEDDGGALRFFDYDEDFNPVSGKYRDV
;
A
#
# COMPACT_ATOMS: atom_id res chain seq x y z
N MET A 1 -22.42 8.75 13.16
CA MET A 1 -22.80 7.82 12.06
C MET A 1 -21.68 6.79 11.95
N ASN A 2 -22.00 5.50 11.84
CA ASN A 2 -20.96 4.46 11.74
C ASN A 2 -20.41 4.46 10.32
N HIS A 3 -19.20 4.97 10.13
CA HIS A 3 -18.45 4.83 8.88
C HIS A 3 -18.25 3.35 8.57
N GLN A 4 -18.89 2.83 7.51
CA GLN A 4 -18.81 1.43 7.13
C GLN A 4 -17.86 1.25 5.94
N ARG A 5 -16.77 0.52 6.18
CA ARG A 5 -15.80 0.14 5.14
C ARG A 5 -16.35 -1.03 4.32
N GLU A 6 -16.08 -1.03 3.02
CA GLU A 6 -16.42 -2.15 2.14
C GLU A 6 -15.21 -3.09 2.06
N VAL A 7 -15.40 -4.36 2.44
CA VAL A 7 -14.32 -5.36 2.48
C VAL A 7 -14.63 -6.49 1.51
N LYS A 8 -13.70 -6.79 0.61
CA LYS A 8 -13.75 -7.95 -0.29
C LYS A 8 -12.54 -8.85 -0.03
N HIS A 9 -12.78 -10.14 0.18
CA HIS A 9 -11.75 -11.15 0.40
C HIS A 9 -11.47 -11.93 -0.89
N TYR A 10 -10.19 -12.19 -1.15
CA TYR A 10 -9.67 -13.00 -2.25
C TYR A 10 -8.89 -14.17 -1.66
N PRO A 11 -9.58 -15.29 -1.33
CA PRO A 11 -8.97 -16.40 -0.61
C PRO A 11 -7.77 -17.01 -1.32
N ALA A 12 -7.80 -17.03 -2.66
CA ALA A 12 -6.77 -17.62 -3.49
C ALA A 12 -5.40 -16.92 -3.30
N LEU A 13 -5.40 -15.63 -2.96
CA LEU A 13 -4.22 -14.80 -2.74
C LEU A 13 -4.01 -14.45 -1.26
N ASN A 14 -4.87 -14.93 -0.35
CA ASN A 14 -4.93 -14.48 1.04
C ASN A 14 -4.93 -12.93 1.14
N LEU A 15 -5.76 -12.29 0.32
CA LEU A 15 -5.75 -10.83 0.12
C LEU A 15 -7.11 -10.23 0.45
N TYR A 16 -7.11 -9.08 1.14
CA TYR A 16 -8.30 -8.26 1.32
C TYR A 16 -8.18 -6.92 0.59
N LYS A 17 -9.24 -6.56 -0.14
CA LYS A 17 -9.42 -5.22 -0.70
C LYS A 17 -10.42 -4.46 0.17
N ILE A 18 -10.00 -3.33 0.70
CA ILE A 18 -10.83 -2.47 1.54
C ILE A 18 -11.06 -1.15 0.82
N LYS A 19 -12.32 -0.81 0.53
CA LYS A 19 -12.70 0.50 0.01
C LYS A 19 -13.27 1.37 1.12
N LYS A 20 -13.29 2.69 0.86
CA LYS A 20 -13.77 3.71 1.80
C LYS A 20 -13.03 3.62 3.14
N VAL A 21 -11.69 3.49 3.11
CA VAL A 21 -10.87 3.52 4.35
C VAL A 21 -11.10 4.84 5.09
N LEU A 22 -11.06 5.95 4.34
CA LEU A 22 -11.52 7.28 4.75
C LEU A 22 -12.97 7.49 4.31
N GLU A 23 -13.75 8.19 5.14
CA GLU A 23 -15.19 8.38 4.96
C GLU A 23 -15.56 9.30 3.79
N HIS A 24 -14.75 10.31 3.53
CA HIS A 24 -15.04 11.33 2.54
C HIS A 24 -13.93 11.43 1.50
N GLU A 25 -14.32 11.47 0.22
CA GLU A 25 -13.40 11.70 -0.91
C GLU A 25 -12.61 13.01 -0.78
N SER A 26 -13.16 14.02 -0.11
CA SER A 26 -12.45 15.27 0.20
C SER A 26 -11.25 15.04 1.13
N LEU A 27 -11.34 14.10 2.07
CA LEU A 27 -10.22 13.73 2.94
C LEU A 27 -9.14 13.00 2.15
N VAL A 28 -9.53 12.11 1.23
CA VAL A 28 -8.59 11.41 0.34
C VAL A 28 -7.84 12.41 -0.54
N ARG A 29 -8.55 13.35 -1.19
CA ARG A 29 -7.93 14.41 -2.00
C ARG A 29 -7.01 15.32 -1.18
N ASN A 30 -7.42 15.69 0.03
CA ASN A 30 -6.56 16.50 0.90
C ASN A 30 -5.32 15.72 1.33
N LEU A 31 -5.45 14.45 1.71
CA LEU A 31 -4.33 13.57 2.02
C LEU A 31 -3.36 13.46 0.84
N ALA A 32 -3.86 13.18 -0.37
CA ALA A 32 -3.05 13.13 -1.58
C ALA A 32 -2.30 14.45 -1.83
N LYS A 33 -2.98 15.59 -1.66
CA LYS A 33 -2.36 16.91 -1.79
C LYS A 33 -1.23 17.13 -0.77
N GLN A 34 -1.44 16.77 0.50
CA GLN A 34 -0.42 16.95 1.55
C GLN A 34 0.74 15.97 1.42
N VAL A 35 0.49 14.72 1.00
CA VAL A 35 1.56 13.74 0.73
C VAL A 35 2.48 14.23 -0.39
N ARG A 36 1.94 14.88 -1.43
CA ARG A 36 2.73 15.45 -2.54
C ARG A 36 3.67 16.59 -2.12
N THR A 37 3.52 17.17 -0.92
CA THR A 37 4.43 18.22 -0.42
C THR A 37 5.60 17.67 0.38
N LEU A 38 5.64 16.35 0.62
CA LEU A 38 6.74 15.70 1.33
C LEU A 38 7.99 15.61 0.44
N THR A 39 9.15 15.38 1.06
CA THR A 39 10.38 15.04 0.35
C THR A 39 10.32 13.60 -0.14
N PHE A 40 10.54 13.42 -1.45
CA PHE A 40 10.74 12.11 -2.05
C PHE A 40 12.15 12.03 -2.61
N ASP A 41 12.85 10.95 -2.28
CA ASP A 41 14.19 10.66 -2.76
C ASP A 41 14.11 9.55 -3.83
N PRO A 42 14.90 9.65 -4.92
CA PRO A 42 14.95 8.62 -5.93
C PRO A 42 15.59 7.34 -5.35
N VAL A 43 14.98 6.19 -5.62
CA VAL A 43 15.50 4.87 -5.27
C VAL A 43 15.56 4.00 -6.50
N GLU A 44 16.77 3.56 -6.85
CA GLU A 44 17.03 2.82 -8.09
C GLU A 44 17.99 1.66 -7.84
N ASN A 45 17.61 0.48 -8.32
CA ASN A 45 18.45 -0.70 -8.45
C ASN A 45 17.88 -1.61 -9.56
N ASP A 46 18.36 -2.84 -9.62
CA ASP A 46 17.89 -3.86 -10.56
C ASP A 46 16.41 -4.26 -10.35
N LEU A 47 15.90 -4.16 -9.12
CA LEU A 47 14.53 -4.51 -8.78
C LEU A 47 13.53 -3.36 -9.02
N HIS A 48 13.94 -2.11 -8.84
CA HIS A 48 13.03 -0.97 -8.87
C HIS A 48 13.66 0.36 -9.28
N CYS A 49 12.80 1.27 -9.77
CA CYS A 49 13.10 2.66 -10.05
C CYS A 49 11.84 3.49 -9.74
N PHE A 50 11.87 4.33 -8.71
CA PHE A 50 10.78 5.27 -8.36
C PHE A 50 11.26 6.28 -7.30
N ASN A 51 10.40 7.23 -6.91
CA ASN A 51 10.67 8.16 -5.81
C ASN A 51 9.93 7.71 -4.54
N LEU A 52 10.58 7.78 -3.37
CA LEU A 52 10.03 7.31 -2.09
C LEU A 52 10.29 8.33 -0.98
N THR A 53 9.35 8.49 -0.05
CA THR A 53 9.60 9.23 1.19
C THR A 53 10.44 8.41 2.17
N GLY A 54 10.99 9.07 3.19
CA GLY A 54 11.36 8.37 4.43
C GLY A 54 10.15 7.67 5.08
N ASP A 55 10.40 6.79 6.06
CA ASP A 55 9.32 6.14 6.83
C ASP A 55 8.51 7.22 7.56
N LEU A 56 7.24 7.37 7.15
CA LEU A 56 6.31 8.37 7.64
C LEU A 56 6.09 8.23 9.16
N THR A 57 6.33 7.05 9.74
CA THR A 57 6.23 6.87 11.20
C THR A 57 7.37 7.53 11.99
N GLY A 58 8.46 7.91 11.31
CA GLY A 58 9.65 8.53 11.91
C GLY A 58 9.87 9.99 11.52
N ILE A 59 8.98 10.62 10.76
CA ILE A 59 9.08 12.02 10.36
C ILE A 59 8.38 12.90 11.42
N GLU A 60 9.12 13.83 12.04
CA GLU A 60 8.60 14.68 13.12
C GLU A 60 7.62 15.75 12.62
N ASP A 61 7.93 16.41 11.50
CA ASP A 61 7.17 17.56 10.98
C ASP A 61 6.23 17.19 9.81
N LEU A 62 5.41 16.15 9.98
CA LEU A 62 4.41 15.78 8.98
C LEU A 62 3.26 16.79 8.93
N PRO A 63 2.67 17.06 7.74
CA PRO A 63 1.39 17.75 7.67
C PRO A 63 0.34 17.00 8.50
N SER A 64 -0.48 17.72 9.26
CA SER A 64 -1.41 17.14 10.24
C SER A 64 -2.32 16.04 9.66
N VAL A 65 -2.79 16.21 8.43
CA VAL A 65 -3.64 15.23 7.73
C VAL A 65 -2.89 13.93 7.46
N VAL A 66 -1.59 13.99 7.15
CA VAL A 66 -0.74 12.81 6.95
C VAL A 66 -0.47 12.15 8.29
N GLU A 67 -0.18 12.93 9.33
CA GLU A 67 0.02 12.42 10.69
C GLU A 67 -1.23 11.69 11.23
N ASP A 68 -2.41 12.27 11.04
CA ASP A 68 -3.69 11.66 11.41
C ASP A 68 -3.94 10.35 10.63
N PHE A 69 -3.56 10.31 9.35
CA PHE A 69 -3.63 9.09 8.56
C PHE A 69 -2.68 8.01 9.06
N VAL A 70 -1.42 8.35 9.38
CA VAL A 70 -0.44 7.42 10.00
C VAL A 70 -1.01 6.86 11.31
N LYS A 71 -1.58 7.71 12.16
CA LYS A 71 -2.23 7.29 13.43
C LYS A 71 -3.39 6.34 13.18
N LEU A 72 -4.27 6.65 12.21
CA LEU A 72 -5.38 5.78 11.81
C LEU A 72 -4.87 4.40 11.36
N MET A 73 -3.82 4.38 10.54
CA MET A 73 -3.24 3.15 10.02
C MET A 73 -2.64 2.28 11.13
N ASN A 74 -1.85 2.88 12.03
CA ASN A 74 -1.17 2.18 13.12
C ASN A 74 -2.13 1.69 14.24
N THR A 75 -3.32 2.29 14.33
CA THR A 75 -4.31 1.98 15.37
C THR A 75 -5.51 1.23 14.83
N GLY A 76 -6.51 1.94 14.32
CA GLY A 76 -7.79 1.37 13.91
C GLY A 76 -7.67 0.39 12.75
N MET A 77 -6.86 0.70 11.73
CA MET A 77 -6.68 -0.22 10.61
C MET A 77 -5.85 -1.43 10.97
N ARG A 78 -4.75 -1.27 11.74
CA ARG A 78 -3.97 -2.40 12.22
C ARG A 78 -4.83 -3.44 12.95
N LYS A 79 -5.69 -3.01 13.87
CA LYS A 79 -6.66 -3.90 14.55
C LYS A 79 -7.65 -4.55 13.58
N THR A 80 -8.17 -3.78 12.63
CA THR A 80 -9.06 -4.30 11.58
C THR A 80 -8.38 -5.42 10.78
N ILE A 81 -7.09 -5.24 10.44
CA ILE A 81 -6.30 -6.25 9.72
C ILE A 81 -6.03 -7.48 10.58
N GLU A 82 -5.66 -7.30 11.86
CA GLU A 82 -5.51 -8.40 12.83
C GLU A 82 -6.79 -9.26 12.90
N ASP A 83 -7.96 -8.63 12.97
CA ASP A 83 -9.25 -9.33 13.01
C ASP A 83 -9.57 -10.07 11.71
N LEU A 84 -9.32 -9.46 10.54
CA LEU A 84 -9.58 -10.06 9.23
C LEU A 84 -8.73 -11.29 8.96
N TYR A 85 -7.44 -11.23 9.34
CA TYR A 85 -6.48 -12.32 9.15
C TYR A 85 -6.41 -13.29 10.33
N ARG A 86 -7.03 -12.95 11.48
CA ARG A 86 -6.96 -13.71 12.74
C ARG A 86 -5.53 -13.91 13.22
N ILE A 87 -4.73 -12.85 13.17
CA ILE A 87 -3.34 -12.83 13.61
C ILE A 87 -3.12 -11.73 14.65
N GLN A 88 -1.96 -11.76 15.30
CA GLN A 88 -1.44 -10.63 16.08
C GLN A 88 -0.22 -10.06 15.36
N THR A 89 -0.13 -8.74 15.28
CA THR A 89 1.05 -8.06 14.74
C THR A 89 1.82 -7.37 15.85
N LEU A 90 3.05 -6.96 15.55
CA LEU A 90 3.74 -5.97 16.37
C LEU A 90 2.89 -4.69 16.45
N PRO A 91 2.95 -3.92 17.56
CA PRO A 91 2.23 -2.67 17.73
C PRO A 91 2.91 -1.50 16.97
N LYS A 92 3.47 -1.79 15.80
CA LYS A 92 4.19 -0.87 14.94
C LYS A 92 3.90 -1.23 13.48
N ILE A 93 3.73 -0.21 12.66
CA ILE A 93 3.76 -0.32 11.19
C ILE A 93 5.02 0.37 10.66
N SER A 94 5.41 0.04 9.45
CA SER A 94 6.25 0.91 8.62
C SER A 94 5.40 1.39 7.45
N MET A 95 5.50 2.66 7.10
CA MET A 95 4.69 3.23 6.04
C MET A 95 5.48 4.29 5.29
N THR A 96 5.58 4.14 3.99
CA THR A 96 6.21 5.10 3.07
C THR A 96 5.19 5.55 2.04
N ALA A 97 5.41 6.70 1.42
CA ALA A 97 4.71 7.09 0.21
C ALA A 97 5.65 6.95 -0.98
N SER A 98 5.21 6.25 -2.03
CA SER A 98 5.93 6.08 -3.29
C SER A 98 5.24 6.84 -4.41
N ALA A 99 6.03 7.46 -5.27
CA ALA A 99 5.58 8.17 -6.46
C ALA A 99 6.25 7.54 -7.69
N TYR A 100 5.41 6.97 -8.56
CA TYR A 100 5.81 6.39 -9.84
C TYR A 100 5.45 7.37 -10.95
N VAL A 101 6.45 7.77 -11.73
CA VAL A 101 6.27 8.54 -12.96
C VAL A 101 6.50 7.66 -14.19
N LYS A 102 6.42 8.25 -15.39
CA LYS A 102 6.60 7.52 -16.63
C LYS A 102 7.99 6.86 -16.68
N GLY A 103 8.00 5.54 -16.78
CA GLY A 103 9.22 4.72 -16.88
C GLY A 103 9.62 4.05 -15.57
N ASP A 104 9.05 4.49 -14.45
CA ASP A 104 9.28 3.89 -13.13
C ASP A 104 8.67 2.49 -13.05
N PHE A 105 9.28 1.62 -12.23
CA PHE A 105 8.86 0.23 -12.08
C PHE A 105 9.24 -0.36 -10.73
N LEU A 106 8.54 -1.43 -10.38
CA LEU A 106 8.90 -2.37 -9.32
C LEU A 106 8.65 -3.78 -9.88
N LEU A 107 9.72 -4.56 -10.03
CA LEU A 107 9.65 -5.90 -10.63
C LEU A 107 9.12 -6.94 -9.62
N CYS A 108 8.98 -8.18 -10.08
CA CYS A 108 8.46 -9.29 -9.28
C CYS A 108 9.30 -9.53 -8.02
N HIS A 109 8.66 -9.53 -6.86
CA HIS A 109 9.23 -9.83 -5.54
C HIS A 109 8.11 -10.36 -4.62
N ASP A 110 8.49 -10.94 -3.48
CA ASP A 110 7.58 -11.60 -2.53
C ASP A 110 7.36 -10.82 -1.23
N ASP A 111 8.00 -9.64 -1.09
CA ASP A 111 7.97 -8.79 0.10
C ASP A 111 8.46 -9.50 1.39
N LEU A 112 9.21 -10.61 1.26
CA LEU A 112 9.67 -11.40 2.38
C LEU A 112 10.79 -10.67 3.13
N CYS A 113 10.44 -10.10 4.28
CA CYS A 113 11.37 -9.53 5.26
C CYS A 113 11.06 -10.13 6.63
N SER A 114 12.09 -10.37 7.44
CA SER A 114 11.97 -11.15 8.69
C SER A 114 11.01 -10.56 9.74
N ASP A 115 10.73 -9.26 9.68
CA ASP A 115 9.85 -8.54 10.60
C ASP A 115 8.51 -8.12 9.98
N ARG A 116 8.23 -8.53 8.73
CA ARG A 116 6.99 -8.19 8.02
C ARG A 116 6.02 -9.37 8.00
N HIS A 117 4.78 -9.12 8.42
CA HIS A 117 3.68 -10.09 8.35
C HIS A 117 2.65 -9.76 7.27
N ILE A 118 2.33 -8.48 7.07
CA ILE A 118 1.30 -8.03 6.13
C ILE A 118 1.83 -6.84 5.34
N ALA A 119 1.86 -6.96 4.02
CA ALA A 119 2.05 -5.83 3.10
C ALA A 119 0.70 -5.16 2.81
N PHE A 120 0.70 -3.84 2.65
CA PHE A 120 -0.49 -3.09 2.25
C PHE A 120 -0.13 -1.92 1.33
N VAL A 121 -1.06 -1.54 0.46
CA VAL A 121 -0.95 -0.35 -0.40
C VAL A 121 -2.25 0.44 -0.31
N TYR A 122 -2.14 1.77 -0.17
CA TYR A 122 -3.27 2.69 -0.25
C TYR A 122 -3.05 3.68 -1.39
N TYR A 123 -3.82 3.54 -2.47
CA TYR A 123 -3.66 4.35 -3.67
C TYR A 123 -4.21 5.77 -3.48
N LEU A 124 -3.39 6.77 -3.80
CA LEU A 124 -3.72 8.20 -3.80
C LEU A 124 -3.73 8.81 -5.22
N SER A 125 -3.65 7.97 -6.26
CA SER A 125 -3.71 8.38 -7.66
C SER A 125 -5.12 8.86 -8.03
N GLU A 126 -5.18 10.00 -8.72
CA GLU A 126 -6.42 10.56 -9.27
C GLU A 126 -6.50 10.19 -10.76
N ASP A 127 -7.70 9.91 -11.27
CA ASP A 127 -7.98 9.68 -12.69
C ASP A 127 -7.16 8.57 -13.39
N TRP A 128 -6.67 7.58 -12.62
CA TRP A 128 -5.93 6.44 -13.16
C TRP A 128 -6.79 5.57 -14.06
N ASN A 129 -6.23 5.17 -15.21
CA ASN A 129 -6.80 4.18 -16.11
C ASN A 129 -5.74 3.13 -16.51
N GLU A 130 -6.18 2.03 -17.12
CA GLU A 130 -5.29 0.90 -17.42
C GLU A 130 -4.15 1.26 -18.40
N ASP A 131 -4.36 2.21 -19.31
CA ASP A 131 -3.35 2.64 -20.29
C ASP A 131 -2.21 3.45 -19.64
N ASP A 132 -2.42 3.98 -18.43
CA ASP A 132 -1.37 4.67 -17.66
C ASP A 132 -0.31 3.71 -17.11
N GLY A 133 -0.60 2.39 -17.08
CA GLY A 133 0.28 1.38 -16.47
C GLY A 133 0.27 1.44 -14.93
N GLY A 134 1.31 0.94 -14.27
CA GLY A 134 1.41 0.99 -12.79
C GLY A 134 0.44 0.06 -12.03
N ALA A 135 -0.16 -0.91 -12.71
CA ALA A 135 -1.06 -1.88 -12.09
C ALA A 135 -0.31 -2.83 -11.13
N LEU A 136 -0.90 -3.08 -9.96
CA LEU A 136 -0.48 -4.18 -9.09
C LEU A 136 -0.85 -5.51 -9.73
N ARG A 137 0.13 -6.38 -9.92
CA ARG A 137 -0.05 -7.70 -10.54
C ARG A 137 0.42 -8.79 -9.58
N PHE A 138 -0.37 -9.85 -9.47
CA PHE A 138 -0.03 -11.04 -8.69
C PHE A 138 0.40 -12.14 -9.64
N PHE A 139 1.60 -12.68 -9.45
CA PHE A 139 2.11 -13.77 -10.27
C PHE A 139 1.56 -15.12 -9.78
N ASP A 140 1.32 -16.03 -10.72
CA ASP A 140 1.13 -17.44 -10.39
C ASP A 140 2.48 -18.09 -10.04
N TYR A 141 2.47 -19.27 -9.42
CA TYR A 141 3.70 -19.99 -9.07
C TYR A 141 3.67 -21.45 -9.52
N ASP A 142 4.85 -22.01 -9.81
CA ASP A 142 5.03 -23.42 -10.15
C ASP A 142 5.12 -24.33 -8.90
N GLU A 143 5.33 -25.63 -9.11
CA GLU A 143 5.42 -26.61 -8.02
C GLU A 143 6.59 -26.35 -7.05
N ASP A 144 7.60 -25.61 -7.51
CA ASP A 144 8.78 -25.21 -6.74
C ASP A 144 8.62 -23.80 -6.12
N PHE A 145 7.41 -23.22 -6.20
CA PHE A 145 7.07 -21.88 -5.72
C PHE A 145 7.77 -20.72 -6.43
N ASN A 146 8.26 -20.93 -7.67
CA ASN A 146 8.82 -19.86 -8.48
C ASN A 146 7.72 -19.11 -9.26
N PRO A 147 7.85 -17.78 -9.45
CA PRO A 147 6.86 -17.01 -10.20
C PRO A 147 6.82 -17.42 -11.69
N VAL A 148 5.61 -17.66 -12.22
CA VAL A 148 5.39 -17.99 -13.62
C VAL A 148 5.21 -16.73 -14.45
N SER A 149 6.15 -16.47 -15.37
CA SER A 149 6.09 -15.30 -16.24
C SER A 149 4.84 -15.30 -17.14
N GLY A 150 4.20 -14.14 -17.26
CA GLY A 150 3.04 -13.93 -18.14
C GLY A 150 1.72 -14.54 -17.65
N LYS A 151 1.71 -15.19 -16.47
CA LYS A 151 0.48 -15.67 -15.83
C LYS A 151 0.20 -14.86 -14.57
N TYR A 152 -0.85 -14.06 -14.64
CA TYR A 152 -1.29 -13.21 -13.55
C TYR A 152 -2.58 -13.74 -12.94
N ARG A 153 -2.76 -13.51 -11.64
CA ARG A 153 -3.94 -13.91 -10.88
C ARG A 153 -4.88 -12.70 -10.75
N ASP A 154 -6.16 -12.92 -11.04
CA ASP A 154 -7.18 -11.87 -11.00
C ASP A 154 -7.58 -11.47 -9.57
N VAL A 155 -7.85 -10.18 -9.39
CA VAL A 155 -8.32 -9.52 -8.15
C VAL A 155 -9.37 -8.45 -8.46
#